data_AF-A0A6M2AB82-F1
#
_entry.id   AF-A0A6M2AB82-F1
#
_cell.length_a   1.000
_cell.length_b   1.000
_cell.length_c   1.000
_cell.angle_alpha   90.00
_cell.angle_beta   90.00
_cell.angle_gamma   90.00
#
_symmetry.space_group_name_H-M   'P 1'
#
loop_
_entity.id
_entity.type
_entity.pdbx_description
1 polymer ?
#
loop_
_entity_poly.entity_id
_entity_poly.type
_entity_poly.pdbx_seq_one_letter_code
_entity_poly.pdbx_strand_id
1 'polypeptide(L)'
;MRLTYFVLAAGIATLPLHAVTIQVVPKGTTETAPITLDDERDGLIVEKGGAIEVTDEEAAVNIEASEQFVENNGRITTTSGTGFFTLGISNLGNAQGVFTNNGLIEATGTDGTGAEAIFNGEGADDAVITNSGEIRATSGSSFALGILNDNADDAVITNSGLIETIAENPGLSIGIQSQNSTNTQIINSGTIIAKSNEGLGFAISFFDSNPTLTLLRGSNLQGQVFSRDDPLNLNVETGLNLALTLNSAGMSFGELGIEAPFVRVGDVVGVIDPTGLAMQVDVLADLSDTILSDI
;
A
#
# COMPACT_ATOMS: atom_id res chain seq x y z
N MET A 1 5.61 -24.27 -12.55
CA MET A 1 6.85 -24.87 -13.13
C MET A 1 8.03 -24.17 -12.49
N ARG A 2 8.94 -24.89 -11.82
CA ARG A 2 10.11 -24.27 -11.15
C ARG A 2 11.28 -24.21 -12.12
N LEU A 3 11.75 -23.01 -12.47
CA LEU A 3 12.96 -22.82 -13.28
C LEU A 3 14.09 -22.35 -12.36
N THR A 4 15.11 -23.18 -12.20
CA THR A 4 16.31 -22.83 -11.44
C THR A 4 17.40 -22.40 -12.42
N TYR A 5 17.91 -21.18 -12.27
CA TYR A 5 19.02 -20.67 -13.06
C TYR A 5 20.29 -20.65 -12.20
N PHE A 6 21.40 -21.15 -12.77
CA PHE A 6 22.72 -21.03 -12.16
C PHE A 6 23.47 -19.86 -12.83
N VAL A 7 23.78 -18.81 -12.07
CA VAL A 7 24.63 -17.72 -12.54
C VAL A 7 26.10 -18.14 -12.35
N LEU A 8 26.79 -18.51 -13.43
CA LEU A 8 28.24 -18.72 -13.40
C LEU A 8 28.96 -17.36 -13.45
N ALA A 9 29.48 -16.90 -12.32
CA ALA A 9 30.46 -15.81 -12.32
C ALA A 9 31.79 -16.33 -12.87
N ALA A 10 32.16 -15.91 -14.08
CA ALA A 10 33.44 -16.25 -14.68
C ALA A 10 34.58 -15.43 -14.02
N GLY A 11 35.24 -16.04 -13.04
CA GLY A 11 36.58 -15.65 -12.62
C GLY A 11 36.66 -14.95 -11.26
N ILE A 12 37.46 -15.58 -10.38
CA ILE A 12 38.04 -15.10 -9.12
C ILE A 12 37.08 -15.19 -7.90
N ALA A 13 37.52 -16.00 -6.93
CA ALA A 13 36.86 -16.40 -5.69
C ALA A 13 35.59 -17.25 -5.86
N THR A 14 35.60 -18.47 -5.32
CA THR A 14 34.42 -19.31 -5.12
C THR A 14 33.50 -18.63 -4.12
N LEU A 15 32.70 -17.68 -4.59
CA LEU A 15 31.46 -17.32 -3.90
C LEU A 15 30.52 -18.55 -3.98
N PRO A 16 29.76 -18.84 -2.92
CA PRO A 16 28.74 -19.89 -3.00
C PRO A 16 27.81 -19.60 -4.19
N LEU A 17 27.54 -20.65 -4.97
CA LEU A 17 26.62 -20.59 -6.09
C LEU A 17 25.20 -20.50 -5.49
N HIS A 18 24.70 -19.30 -5.22
CA HIS A 18 23.28 -19.11 -4.88
C HIS A 18 22.46 -19.42 -6.13
N ALA A 19 21.67 -20.49 -6.06
CA ALA A 19 20.80 -20.89 -7.16
C ALA A 19 19.59 -19.98 -7.14
N VAL A 20 19.43 -19.14 -8.18
CA VAL A 20 18.25 -18.28 -8.28
C VAL A 20 17.08 -19.14 -8.76
N THR A 21 16.03 -19.22 -7.95
CA THR A 21 14.79 -19.89 -8.28
C THR A 21 13.75 -18.86 -8.70
N ILE A 22 13.18 -19.04 -9.90
CA ILE A 22 11.96 -18.34 -10.28
C ILE A 22 10.81 -19.35 -10.26
N GLN A 23 9.87 -19.13 -9.34
CA GLN A 23 8.63 -19.86 -9.24
C GLN A 23 7.57 -19.19 -10.12
N VAL A 24 6.86 -19.99 -10.92
CA VAL A 24 5.80 -19.50 -11.81
C VAL A 24 4.51 -20.26 -11.55
N VAL A 25 3.45 -19.52 -11.26
CA VAL A 25 2.06 -19.98 -11.18
C VAL A 25 1.36 -19.62 -12.50
N PRO A 26 1.25 -20.57 -13.43
CA PRO A 26 0.79 -20.27 -14.78
C PRO A 26 -0.72 -20.02 -14.86
N LYS A 27 -1.14 -19.48 -16.00
CA LYS A 27 -2.57 -19.34 -16.31
C LYS A 27 -3.32 -20.68 -16.19
N GLY A 28 -4.47 -20.65 -15.52
CA GLY A 28 -5.38 -21.79 -15.40
C GLY A 28 -4.99 -22.78 -14.30
N THR A 29 -3.98 -22.46 -13.48
CA THR A 29 -3.62 -23.23 -12.30
C THR A 29 -3.87 -22.45 -11.02
N THR A 30 -4.18 -23.16 -9.95
CA THR A 30 -4.27 -22.63 -8.59
C THR A 30 -3.27 -23.39 -7.72
N GLU A 31 -2.34 -22.68 -7.09
CA GLU A 31 -1.54 -23.20 -5.99
C GLU A 31 -2.33 -23.05 -4.69
N THR A 32 -2.44 -24.12 -3.92
CA THR A 32 -3.23 -24.13 -2.66
C THR A 32 -2.37 -24.24 -1.41
N ALA A 33 -1.04 -24.15 -1.57
CA ALA A 33 -0.08 -24.16 -0.50
C ALA A 33 0.70 -22.84 -0.51
N PRO A 34 1.19 -22.36 0.65
CA PRO A 34 2.08 -21.21 0.70
C PRO A 34 3.31 -21.38 -0.19
N ILE A 35 3.75 -20.30 -0.81
CA ILE A 35 5.02 -20.21 -1.51
C ILE A 35 6.03 -19.49 -0.62
N THR A 36 7.17 -20.11 -0.38
CA THR A 36 8.31 -19.45 0.29
C THR A 36 9.40 -19.16 -0.73
N LEU A 37 9.92 -17.93 -0.68
CA LEU A 37 11.14 -17.50 -1.33
C LEU A 37 12.22 -17.38 -0.25
N ASP A 38 13.18 -18.30 -0.23
CA ASP A 38 14.16 -18.47 0.85
C ASP A 38 15.61 -18.15 0.46
N ASP A 39 15.91 -18.04 -0.84
CA ASP A 39 17.24 -17.70 -1.34
C ASP A 39 17.30 -16.27 -1.92
N GLU A 40 18.45 -15.61 -1.80
CA GLU A 40 18.67 -14.28 -2.36
C GLU A 40 18.34 -14.22 -3.87
N ARG A 41 17.55 -13.21 -4.25
CA ARG A 41 17.10 -12.97 -5.64
C ARG A 41 16.13 -13.99 -6.21
N ASP A 42 15.57 -14.87 -5.37
CA ASP A 42 14.43 -15.67 -5.75
C ASP A 42 13.25 -14.80 -6.23
N GLY A 43 12.44 -15.39 -7.10
CA GLY A 43 11.34 -14.70 -7.75
C GLY A 43 10.07 -15.50 -7.76
N LEU A 44 8.94 -14.80 -7.66
CA LEU A 44 7.62 -15.34 -7.90
C LEU A 44 6.93 -14.56 -9.02
N ILE A 45 6.39 -15.28 -10.01
CA ILE A 45 5.51 -14.74 -11.04
C ILE A 45 4.17 -15.48 -10.98
N VAL A 46 3.10 -14.76 -10.68
CA VAL A 46 1.73 -15.25 -10.83
C VAL A 46 1.18 -14.70 -12.14
N GLU A 47 1.04 -15.57 -13.14
CA GLU A 47 0.57 -15.14 -14.47
C GLU A 47 -0.90 -14.72 -14.43
N LYS A 48 -1.31 -13.94 -15.44
CA LYS A 48 -2.72 -13.59 -15.61
C LYS A 48 -3.60 -14.84 -15.77
N GLY A 49 -4.51 -15.02 -14.81
CA GLY A 49 -5.39 -16.18 -14.72
C GLY A 49 -4.79 -17.38 -13.99
N GLY A 50 -3.58 -17.25 -13.44
CA GLY A 50 -3.07 -18.10 -12.37
C GLY A 50 -3.53 -17.58 -11.01
N ALA A 51 -3.56 -18.46 -10.01
CA ALA A 51 -3.99 -18.12 -8.66
C ALA A 51 -3.14 -18.80 -7.58
N ILE A 52 -2.97 -18.13 -6.44
CA ILE A 52 -2.55 -18.71 -5.18
C ILE A 52 -3.72 -18.53 -4.21
N GLU A 53 -4.23 -19.62 -3.64
CA GLU A 53 -5.41 -19.63 -2.77
C GLU A 53 -5.12 -20.47 -1.54
N VAL A 54 -4.75 -19.81 -0.46
CA VAL A 54 -4.33 -20.46 0.77
C VAL A 54 -5.35 -20.20 1.87
N THR A 55 -5.65 -21.24 2.65
CA THR A 55 -6.61 -21.18 3.75
C THR A 55 -5.97 -21.68 5.04
N ASP A 56 -6.27 -21.00 6.15
CA ASP A 56 -5.80 -21.34 7.50
C ASP A 56 -4.26 -21.40 7.63
N GLU A 57 -3.58 -20.56 6.84
CA GLU A 57 -2.15 -20.29 6.96
C GLU A 57 -1.91 -18.82 7.24
N GLU A 58 -0.73 -18.52 7.77
CA GLU A 58 -0.33 -17.14 8.06
C GLU A 58 -0.19 -16.32 6.78
N ALA A 59 0.44 -16.85 5.72
CA ALA A 59 0.64 -16.12 4.46
C ALA A 59 0.51 -17.01 3.21
N ALA A 60 0.09 -16.44 2.08
CA ALA A 60 0.16 -17.13 0.78
C ALA A 60 1.57 -17.09 0.19
N VAL A 61 2.30 -16.00 0.41
CA VAL A 61 3.67 -15.83 -0.04
C VAL A 61 4.53 -15.36 1.13
N ASN A 62 5.56 -16.13 1.48
CA ASN A 62 6.58 -15.77 2.46
C ASN A 62 7.89 -15.44 1.76
N ILE A 63 8.52 -14.35 2.20
CA ILE A 63 9.73 -13.81 1.61
C ILE A 63 10.73 -13.62 2.75
N GLU A 64 11.81 -14.39 2.69
CA GLU A 64 12.71 -14.63 3.82
C GLU A 64 14.16 -14.20 3.54
N ALA A 65 14.47 -13.72 2.33
CA ALA A 65 15.80 -13.27 1.95
C ALA A 65 15.78 -11.98 1.09
N SER A 66 16.94 -11.36 0.92
CA SER A 66 17.13 -10.08 0.22
C SER A 66 17.06 -10.19 -1.31
N GLU A 67 16.82 -9.03 -1.94
CA GLU A 67 16.75 -8.81 -3.39
C GLU A 67 15.73 -9.69 -4.15
N GLN A 68 14.74 -10.26 -3.45
CA GLN A 68 13.70 -11.10 -4.06
C GLN A 68 12.63 -10.24 -4.76
N PHE A 69 11.91 -10.84 -5.71
CA PHE A 69 10.83 -10.14 -6.42
C PHE A 69 9.53 -10.94 -6.48
N VAL A 70 8.41 -10.23 -6.43
CA VAL A 70 7.07 -10.79 -6.67
C VAL A 70 6.37 -9.99 -7.76
N GLU A 71 5.99 -10.65 -8.84
CA GLU A 71 5.15 -10.09 -9.90
C GLU A 71 3.81 -10.82 -9.94
N ASN A 72 2.77 -10.17 -9.40
CA ASN A 72 1.41 -10.70 -9.44
C ASN A 72 0.60 -10.08 -10.58
N ASN A 73 0.35 -10.85 -11.62
CA ASN A 73 -0.61 -10.51 -12.69
C ASN A 73 -1.93 -11.30 -12.58
N GLY A 74 -2.02 -12.20 -11.60
CA GLY A 74 -3.14 -13.11 -11.38
C GLY A 74 -3.92 -12.78 -10.10
N ARG A 75 -4.10 -13.78 -9.25
CA ARG A 75 -4.75 -13.62 -7.95
C ARG A 75 -3.94 -14.27 -6.85
N ILE A 76 -3.75 -13.57 -5.73
CA ILE A 76 -3.22 -14.11 -4.48
C ILE A 76 -4.31 -13.89 -3.45
N THR A 77 -4.81 -14.97 -2.86
CA THR A 77 -5.87 -14.92 -1.84
C THR A 77 -5.45 -15.72 -0.63
N THR A 78 -5.54 -15.10 0.54
CA THR A 78 -5.46 -15.77 1.84
C THR A 78 -6.73 -15.59 2.63
N THR A 79 -7.17 -16.67 3.26
CA THR A 79 -8.29 -16.65 4.21
C THR A 79 -7.90 -17.41 5.45
N SER A 80 -8.00 -16.82 6.63
CA SER A 80 -7.81 -17.56 7.87
C SER A 80 -8.94 -17.29 8.85
N GLY A 81 -9.42 -18.38 9.48
CA GLY A 81 -10.30 -18.29 10.63
C GLY A 81 -9.60 -18.43 11.99
N THR A 82 -8.28 -18.62 11.98
CA THR A 82 -7.50 -18.88 13.19
C THR A 82 -6.18 -18.11 13.17
N GLY A 83 -5.64 -17.80 14.36
CA GLY A 83 -4.40 -17.03 14.50
C GLY A 83 -4.64 -15.54 14.75
N PHE A 84 -3.54 -14.78 14.79
CA PHE A 84 -3.59 -13.33 15.04
C PHE A 84 -3.82 -12.54 13.74
N PHE A 85 -3.19 -12.97 12.64
CA PHE A 85 -3.25 -12.29 11.35
C PHE A 85 -3.31 -13.31 10.20
N THR A 86 -3.81 -12.85 9.05
CA THR A 86 -3.68 -13.53 7.75
C THR A 86 -3.11 -12.55 6.73
N LEU A 87 -2.12 -13.01 5.98
CA LEU A 87 -1.26 -12.19 5.15
C LEU A 87 -1.40 -12.60 3.69
N GLY A 88 -1.59 -11.67 2.76
CA GLY A 88 -1.50 -12.00 1.33
C GLY A 88 -0.05 -12.31 0.97
N ILE A 89 0.83 -11.36 1.28
CA ILE A 89 2.28 -11.46 1.14
C ILE A 89 2.93 -11.02 2.46
N SER A 90 3.83 -11.83 2.98
CA SER A 90 4.66 -11.54 4.15
C SER A 90 6.12 -11.35 3.71
N ASN A 91 6.68 -10.18 4.00
CA ASN A 91 8.08 -9.86 3.78
C ASN A 91 8.77 -9.56 5.11
N LEU A 92 9.66 -10.46 5.54
CA LEU A 92 10.37 -10.40 6.83
C LEU A 92 11.91 -10.42 6.67
N GLY A 93 12.41 -10.21 5.45
CA GLY A 93 13.86 -10.29 5.21
C GLY A 93 14.33 -9.76 3.85
N ASN A 94 13.43 -9.21 3.04
CA ASN A 94 13.76 -8.76 1.69
C ASN A 94 14.15 -7.30 1.64
N ALA A 95 15.34 -7.00 2.15
CA ALA A 95 16.00 -5.74 1.86
C ALA A 95 16.12 -5.58 0.34
N GLN A 96 15.72 -4.41 -0.18
CA GLN A 96 15.69 -4.07 -1.61
C GLN A 96 14.73 -4.95 -2.44
N GLY A 97 13.69 -5.48 -1.80
CA GLY A 97 12.66 -6.27 -2.46
C GLY A 97 11.81 -5.49 -3.45
N VAL A 98 11.39 -6.13 -4.55
CA VAL A 98 10.52 -5.52 -5.56
C VAL A 98 9.20 -6.26 -5.68
N PHE A 99 8.10 -5.57 -5.37
CA PHE A 99 6.75 -6.10 -5.39
C PHE A 99 5.93 -5.35 -6.43
N THR A 100 5.42 -6.07 -7.43
CA THR A 100 4.55 -5.52 -8.46
C THR A 100 3.22 -6.26 -8.46
N ASN A 101 2.16 -5.58 -8.06
CA ASN A 101 0.80 -6.08 -8.16
C ASN A 101 0.05 -5.42 -9.33
N ASN A 102 -0.23 -6.19 -10.37
CA ASN A 102 -1.12 -5.85 -11.48
C ASN A 102 -2.43 -6.66 -11.43
N GLY A 103 -2.52 -7.63 -10.53
CA GLY A 103 -3.65 -8.53 -10.32
C GLY A 103 -4.45 -8.19 -9.07
N LEU A 104 -4.98 -9.22 -8.40
CA LEU A 104 -5.63 -9.11 -7.10
C LEU A 104 -4.73 -9.70 -6.02
N ILE A 105 -4.55 -8.98 -4.92
CA ILE A 105 -4.09 -9.52 -3.64
C ILE A 105 -5.24 -9.32 -2.64
N GLU A 106 -5.68 -10.40 -2.01
CA GLU A 106 -6.81 -10.38 -1.08
C GLU A 106 -6.48 -11.16 0.20
N ALA A 107 -6.58 -10.52 1.35
CA ALA A 107 -6.46 -11.15 2.66
C ALA A 107 -7.79 -11.04 3.42
N THR A 108 -8.30 -12.16 3.93
CA THR A 108 -9.58 -12.22 4.63
C THR A 108 -9.45 -12.92 5.98
N GLY A 109 -9.50 -12.16 7.06
CA GLY A 109 -9.56 -12.65 8.44
C GLY A 109 -11.00 -12.74 8.94
N THR A 110 -11.39 -13.85 9.55
CA THR A 110 -12.70 -13.93 10.24
C THR A 110 -12.64 -13.31 11.64
N ASP A 111 -13.71 -13.40 12.42
CA ASP A 111 -13.81 -12.82 13.77
C ASP A 111 -12.56 -13.08 14.64
N GLY A 112 -11.96 -11.99 15.13
CA GLY A 112 -10.74 -12.00 15.94
C GLY A 112 -9.41 -12.10 15.18
N THR A 113 -9.43 -12.34 13.86
CA THR A 113 -8.22 -12.46 13.02
C THR A 113 -8.03 -11.18 12.20
N GLY A 114 -6.86 -10.55 12.32
CA GLY A 114 -6.48 -9.42 11.47
C GLY A 114 -6.22 -9.86 10.03
N ALA A 115 -6.34 -8.95 9.07
CA ALA A 115 -6.03 -9.20 7.67
C ALA A 115 -5.09 -8.13 7.14
N GLU A 116 -3.97 -8.56 6.57
CA GLU A 116 -2.98 -7.68 5.97
C GLU A 116 -2.68 -8.17 4.56
N ALA A 117 -3.02 -7.39 3.52
CA ALA A 117 -2.82 -7.91 2.17
C ALA A 117 -1.33 -7.94 1.80
N ILE A 118 -0.55 -6.95 2.22
CA ILE A 118 0.92 -6.96 2.15
C ILE A 118 1.48 -6.49 3.50
N PHE A 119 2.34 -7.32 4.08
CA PHE A 119 3.13 -6.98 5.27
C PHE A 119 4.61 -6.87 4.90
N ASN A 120 5.18 -5.69 5.12
CA ASN A 120 6.60 -5.36 4.94
C ASN A 120 7.21 -5.07 6.31
N GLY A 121 7.82 -6.08 6.92
CA GLY A 121 8.28 -6.06 8.31
C GLY A 121 9.78 -5.86 8.46
N GLU A 122 10.29 -6.16 9.67
CA GLU A 122 11.69 -6.02 10.06
C GLU A 122 12.65 -6.65 9.02
N GLY A 123 13.67 -5.91 8.60
CA GLY A 123 14.67 -6.37 7.63
C GLY A 123 14.28 -6.21 6.16
N ALA A 124 13.12 -5.61 5.88
CA ALA A 124 12.65 -5.30 4.53
C ALA A 124 12.88 -3.83 4.10
N ASP A 125 14.02 -3.26 4.52
CA ASP A 125 14.41 -1.90 4.17
C ASP A 125 14.55 -1.73 2.65
N ASP A 126 14.39 -0.50 2.15
CA ASP A 126 14.46 -0.15 0.72
C ASP A 126 13.45 -0.92 -0.17
N ALA A 127 12.41 -1.54 0.39
CA ALA A 127 11.42 -2.28 -0.38
C ALA A 127 10.63 -1.34 -1.31
N VAL A 128 10.41 -1.79 -2.55
CA VAL A 128 9.61 -1.09 -3.55
C VAL A 128 8.32 -1.86 -3.80
N ILE A 129 7.20 -1.29 -3.36
CA ILE A 129 5.87 -1.87 -3.50
C ILE A 129 5.06 -1.07 -4.50
N THR A 130 4.73 -1.66 -5.65
CA THR A 130 3.95 -1.03 -6.72
C THR A 130 2.62 -1.75 -6.90
N ASN A 131 1.53 -1.04 -6.71
CA ASN A 131 0.17 -1.51 -6.97
C ASN A 131 -0.45 -0.77 -8.16
N SER A 132 -0.77 -1.50 -9.23
CA SER A 132 -1.62 -1.05 -10.33
C SER A 132 -2.92 -1.86 -10.46
N GLY A 133 -3.01 -2.98 -9.74
CA GLY A 133 -4.20 -3.83 -9.65
C GLY A 133 -5.09 -3.49 -8.45
N GLU A 134 -5.58 -4.54 -7.80
CA GLU A 134 -6.45 -4.46 -6.63
C GLU A 134 -5.76 -5.08 -5.42
N ILE A 135 -5.79 -4.39 -4.29
CA ILE A 135 -5.42 -4.90 -2.97
C ILE A 135 -6.65 -4.81 -2.08
N ARG A 136 -7.03 -5.93 -1.45
CA ARG A 136 -8.15 -6.02 -0.54
C ARG A 136 -7.75 -6.65 0.79
N ALA A 137 -8.13 -6.02 1.89
CA ALA A 137 -8.04 -6.64 3.21
C ALA A 137 -9.39 -6.53 3.92
N THR A 138 -9.89 -7.66 4.40
CA THR A 138 -11.16 -7.71 5.12
C THR A 138 -10.98 -8.43 6.45
N SER A 139 -11.42 -7.82 7.55
CA SER A 139 -11.44 -8.44 8.88
C SER A 139 -12.80 -8.29 9.56
N GLY A 140 -13.26 -9.35 10.23
CA GLY A 140 -14.56 -9.37 10.93
C GLY A 140 -14.62 -8.54 12.23
N SER A 141 -13.54 -8.48 13.00
CA SER A 141 -13.53 -7.73 14.28
C SER A 141 -12.13 -7.31 14.76
N SER A 142 -11.16 -7.29 13.85
CA SER A 142 -9.76 -6.93 14.12
C SER A 142 -9.26 -5.86 13.13
N PHE A 143 -7.97 -5.83 12.82
CA PHE A 143 -7.36 -4.91 11.87
C PHE A 143 -7.56 -5.39 10.43
N ALA A 144 -7.86 -4.47 9.51
CA ALA A 144 -7.80 -4.68 8.07
C ALA A 144 -6.83 -3.69 7.44
N LEU A 145 -5.71 -4.19 6.94
CA LEU A 145 -4.56 -3.42 6.46
C LEU A 145 -4.28 -3.75 4.99
N GLY A 146 -4.29 -2.76 4.12
CA GLY A 146 -3.98 -2.99 2.71
C GLY A 146 -2.49 -3.26 2.54
N ILE A 147 -1.68 -2.30 2.99
CA ILE A 147 -0.23 -2.42 3.07
C ILE A 147 0.20 -1.95 4.46
N LEU A 148 0.91 -2.80 5.20
CA LEU A 148 1.59 -2.44 6.44
C LEU A 148 3.10 -2.45 6.21
N ASN A 149 3.75 -1.33 6.48
CA ASN A 149 5.20 -1.20 6.58
C ASN A 149 5.57 -1.00 8.06
N ASP A 150 6.31 -1.93 8.66
CA ASP A 150 6.60 -1.92 10.10
C ASP A 150 8.06 -2.28 10.40
N ASN A 151 8.82 -1.33 10.95
CA ASN A 151 10.26 -1.44 11.14
C ASN A 151 11.03 -1.71 9.83
N ALA A 152 10.63 -1.02 8.75
CA ALA A 152 11.25 -1.14 7.43
C ALA A 152 11.51 0.27 6.85
N ASP A 153 12.77 0.69 6.91
CA ASP A 153 13.20 2.04 6.53
C ASP A 153 13.24 2.21 5.00
N ASP A 154 13.10 3.47 4.56
CA ASP A 154 13.28 3.91 3.17
C ASP A 154 12.36 3.20 2.14
N ALA A 155 11.27 2.56 2.60
CA ALA A 155 10.30 1.89 1.75
C ALA A 155 9.57 2.87 0.81
N VAL A 156 9.37 2.45 -0.44
CA VAL A 156 8.65 3.22 -1.47
C VAL A 156 7.40 2.48 -1.90
N ILE A 157 6.25 3.02 -1.55
CA ILE A 157 4.93 2.45 -1.86
C ILE A 157 4.24 3.32 -2.92
N THR A 158 4.04 2.77 -4.11
CA THR A 158 3.34 3.44 -5.22
C THR A 158 1.99 2.79 -5.48
N ASN A 159 0.91 3.54 -5.37
CA ASN A 159 -0.45 3.10 -5.70
C ASN A 159 -1.01 3.87 -6.91
N SER A 160 -1.33 3.14 -7.96
CA SER A 160 -2.08 3.62 -9.14
C SER A 160 -3.39 2.85 -9.36
N GLY A 161 -3.57 1.74 -8.64
CA GLY A 161 -4.77 0.91 -8.68
C GLY A 161 -5.74 1.21 -7.53
N LEU A 162 -6.37 0.15 -7.02
CA LEU A 162 -7.28 0.18 -5.88
C LEU A 162 -6.63 -0.47 -4.67
N ILE A 163 -6.74 0.19 -3.52
CA ILE A 163 -6.57 -0.41 -2.19
C ILE A 163 -7.89 -0.24 -1.45
N GLU A 164 -8.53 -1.33 -1.06
CA GLU A 164 -9.78 -1.31 -0.29
C GLU A 164 -9.63 -2.15 0.97
N THR A 165 -9.90 -1.53 2.11
CA THR A 165 -9.89 -2.20 3.40
C THR A 165 -11.23 -2.08 4.11
N ILE A 166 -11.66 -3.18 4.70
CA ILE A 166 -12.94 -3.31 5.37
C ILE A 166 -12.72 -3.99 6.71
N ALA A 167 -12.99 -3.28 7.80
CA ALA A 167 -13.01 -3.85 9.13
C ALA A 167 -14.43 -3.76 9.71
N GLU A 168 -14.97 -4.91 10.11
CA GLU A 168 -16.24 -5.01 10.81
C GLU A 168 -16.05 -4.88 12.33
N ASN A 169 -17.14 -4.72 13.09
CA ASN A 169 -17.16 -4.21 14.46
C ASN A 169 -16.28 -4.98 15.47
N PRO A 170 -15.42 -4.32 16.30
CA PRO A 170 -15.04 -2.90 16.35
C PRO A 170 -13.68 -2.63 15.65
N GLY A 171 -13.45 -3.24 14.50
CA GLY A 171 -12.16 -3.29 13.82
C GLY A 171 -11.68 -1.96 13.23
N LEU A 172 -10.36 -1.87 13.08
CA LEU A 172 -9.66 -0.72 12.51
C LEU A 172 -9.32 -1.00 11.04
N SER A 173 -9.71 -0.10 10.16
CA SER A 173 -9.47 -0.23 8.72
C SER A 173 -8.45 0.81 8.27
N ILE A 174 -7.35 0.35 7.68
CA ILE A 174 -6.28 1.22 7.18
C ILE A 174 -5.89 0.81 5.77
N GLY A 175 -5.87 1.76 4.83
CA GLY A 175 -5.43 1.51 3.46
C GLY A 175 -3.93 1.21 3.41
N ILE A 176 -3.12 2.19 3.79
CA ILE A 176 -1.67 2.05 3.95
C ILE A 176 -1.25 2.56 5.33
N GLN A 177 -0.53 1.75 6.08
CA GLN A 177 0.09 2.14 7.33
C GLN A 177 1.61 2.01 7.20
N SER A 178 2.33 3.00 7.72
CA SER A 178 3.73 2.84 8.03
C SER A 178 4.01 3.23 9.48
N GLN A 179 4.76 2.39 10.18
CA GLN A 179 5.08 2.58 11.58
C GLN A 179 6.49 2.13 11.92
N ASN A 180 7.07 2.78 12.95
CA ASN A 180 8.42 2.48 13.46
C ASN A 180 9.50 2.51 12.36
N SER A 181 9.26 3.27 11.28
CA SER A 181 10.14 3.34 10.12
C SER A 181 10.61 4.78 9.88
N THR A 182 11.56 4.95 8.98
CA THR A 182 12.17 6.25 8.64
C THR A 182 12.10 6.48 7.13
N ASN A 183 11.81 7.71 6.72
CA ASN A 183 11.80 8.16 5.33
C ASN A 183 10.84 7.40 4.40
N THR A 184 9.81 6.73 4.92
CA THR A 184 8.81 6.04 4.09
C THR A 184 8.17 7.01 3.09
N GLN A 185 8.08 6.59 1.84
CA GLN A 185 7.47 7.36 0.77
C GLN A 185 6.23 6.66 0.25
N ILE A 186 5.08 7.33 0.33
CA ILE A 186 3.83 6.88 -0.28
C ILE A 186 3.51 7.81 -1.46
N ILE A 187 3.39 7.24 -2.66
CA ILE A 187 3.01 7.94 -3.88
C ILE A 187 1.68 7.38 -4.35
N ASN A 188 0.65 8.23 -4.40
CA ASN A 188 -0.68 7.82 -4.81
C ASN A 188 -1.12 8.54 -6.10
N SER A 189 -1.67 7.79 -7.03
CA SER A 189 -2.41 8.25 -8.22
C SER A 189 -3.70 7.44 -8.43
N GLY A 190 -3.95 6.47 -7.56
CA GLY A 190 -5.12 5.61 -7.58
C GLY A 190 -6.11 5.90 -6.44
N THR A 191 -6.92 4.90 -6.12
CA THR A 191 -7.97 4.98 -5.10
C THR A 191 -7.58 4.17 -3.86
N ILE A 192 -7.74 4.78 -2.68
CA ILE A 192 -7.58 4.13 -1.38
C ILE A 192 -8.85 4.34 -0.57
N ILE A 193 -9.48 3.25 -0.13
CA ILE A 193 -10.74 3.26 0.60
C ILE A 193 -10.57 2.47 1.89
N ALA A 194 -10.73 3.15 3.03
CA ALA A 194 -10.70 2.52 4.35
C ALA A 194 -12.07 2.64 5.01
N LYS A 195 -12.79 1.52 5.08
CA LYS A 195 -14.13 1.41 5.66
C LYS A 195 -14.07 0.70 7.00
N SER A 196 -14.56 1.36 8.05
CA SER A 196 -14.89 0.74 9.32
C SER A 196 -16.33 1.12 9.70
N ASN A 197 -17.13 0.13 10.12
CA ASN A 197 -18.55 0.34 10.42
C ASN A 197 -18.76 1.10 11.75
N GLU A 198 -17.91 0.85 12.75
CA GLU A 198 -17.96 1.49 14.08
C GLU A 198 -16.60 2.00 14.58
N GLY A 199 -15.53 1.75 13.84
CA GLY A 199 -14.16 2.19 14.14
C GLY A 199 -13.69 3.36 13.26
N LEU A 200 -12.39 3.64 13.34
CA LEU A 200 -11.75 4.65 12.49
C LEU A 200 -11.34 4.03 11.15
N GLY A 201 -11.49 4.80 10.08
CA GLY A 201 -10.98 4.47 8.75
C GLY A 201 -9.86 5.45 8.38
N PHE A 202 -8.63 4.95 8.27
CA PHE A 202 -7.49 5.74 7.81
C PHE A 202 -7.15 5.32 6.39
N ALA A 203 -7.26 6.22 5.41
CA ALA A 203 -6.74 5.92 4.09
C ALA A 203 -5.21 5.71 4.18
N ILE A 204 -4.53 6.60 4.90
CA ILE A 204 -3.08 6.56 5.11
C ILE A 204 -2.75 6.93 6.55
N SER A 205 -1.83 6.21 7.19
CA SER A 205 -1.39 6.50 8.56
C SER A 205 0.12 6.36 8.70
N PHE A 206 0.75 7.35 9.33
CA PHE A 206 2.19 7.38 9.62
C PHE A 206 2.47 7.46 11.12
N PHE A 207 3.31 6.55 11.59
CA PHE A 207 3.95 6.55 12.91
C PHE A 207 5.47 6.46 12.73
N ASP A 208 5.95 7.19 11.72
CA ASP A 208 7.30 7.17 11.20
C ASP A 208 8.02 8.47 11.47
N SER A 209 9.34 8.42 11.34
CA SER A 209 10.18 9.59 11.21
C SER A 209 10.33 10.04 9.76
N ASN A 210 10.20 11.35 9.52
CA ASN A 210 10.32 11.97 8.20
C ASN A 210 9.47 11.34 7.06
N PRO A 211 8.17 11.03 7.25
CA PRO A 211 7.35 10.43 6.21
C PRO A 211 7.08 11.40 5.05
N THR A 212 6.96 10.86 3.84
CA THR A 212 6.56 11.62 2.64
C THR A 212 5.29 11.03 2.03
N LEU A 213 4.31 11.90 1.78
CA LEU A 213 3.11 11.56 1.01
C LEU A 213 3.06 12.42 -0.25
N THR A 214 3.06 11.79 -1.41
CA THR A 214 2.90 12.45 -2.71
C THR A 214 1.58 12.06 -3.34
N LEU A 215 0.71 13.04 -3.57
CA LEU A 215 -0.61 12.86 -4.19
C LEU A 215 -0.57 13.39 -5.62
N LEU A 216 -0.63 12.49 -6.58
CA LEU A 216 -0.70 12.79 -8.01
C LEU A 216 -2.15 12.87 -8.49
N ARG A 217 -2.36 13.34 -9.72
CA ARG A 217 -3.65 13.30 -10.41
C ARG A 217 -4.21 11.88 -10.41
N GLY A 218 -5.52 11.78 -10.20
CA GLY A 218 -6.20 10.49 -10.02
C GLY A 218 -6.28 10.04 -8.55
N SER A 219 -5.54 10.69 -7.65
CA SER A 219 -5.63 10.39 -6.21
C SER A 219 -7.04 10.55 -5.68
N ASN A 220 -7.55 9.48 -5.08
CA ASN A 220 -8.84 9.45 -4.39
C ASN A 220 -8.67 8.73 -3.05
N LEU A 221 -8.77 9.47 -1.95
CA LEU A 221 -8.65 8.93 -0.61
C LEU A 221 -10.01 9.00 0.09
N GLN A 222 -10.55 7.85 0.48
CA GLN A 222 -11.75 7.74 1.31
C GLN A 222 -11.35 7.19 2.68
N GLY A 223 -11.06 8.11 3.59
CA GLY A 223 -10.52 7.84 4.92
C GLY A 223 -9.64 9.00 5.40
N GLN A 224 -9.27 8.99 6.67
CA GLN A 224 -8.39 10.03 7.22
C GLN A 224 -6.93 9.82 6.77
N VAL A 225 -6.16 10.91 6.74
CA VAL A 225 -4.70 10.85 6.63
C VAL A 225 -4.12 11.27 7.98
N PHE A 226 -3.32 10.42 8.60
CA PHE A 226 -2.83 10.61 9.96
C PHE A 226 -1.30 10.59 10.02
N SER A 227 -0.70 11.47 10.83
CA SER A 227 0.74 11.44 11.16
C SER A 227 0.93 11.84 12.62
N ARG A 228 1.62 11.01 13.41
CA ARG A 228 1.79 11.26 14.87
C ARG A 228 3.14 11.83 15.25
N ASP A 229 4.22 11.24 14.75
CA ASP A 229 5.53 11.32 15.40
C ASP A 229 6.40 12.45 14.81
N ASP A 230 6.44 12.60 13.48
CA ASP A 230 7.17 13.67 12.78
C ASP A 230 6.30 14.45 11.78
N PRO A 231 6.77 15.65 11.34
CA PRO A 231 6.13 16.39 10.26
C PRO A 231 5.99 15.55 8.99
N LEU A 232 4.77 15.52 8.45
CA LEU A 232 4.49 14.91 7.15
C LEU A 232 4.97 15.82 6.01
N ASN A 233 5.88 15.34 5.18
CA ASN A 233 6.21 15.96 3.90
C ASN A 233 5.09 15.65 2.88
N LEU A 234 4.11 16.54 2.77
CA LEU A 234 2.99 16.39 1.83
C LEU A 234 3.25 17.15 0.52
N ASN A 235 3.38 16.40 -0.57
CA ASN A 235 3.45 16.91 -1.93
C ASN A 235 2.13 16.66 -2.66
N VAL A 236 1.60 17.68 -3.34
CA VAL A 236 0.35 17.55 -4.11
C VAL A 236 0.59 18.05 -5.52
N GLU A 237 0.30 17.21 -6.53
CA GLU A 237 0.43 17.58 -7.93
C GLU A 237 -0.55 18.70 -8.31
N THR A 238 -0.06 19.64 -9.11
CA THR A 238 -0.86 20.70 -9.72
C THR A 238 -2.07 20.13 -10.49
N GLY A 239 -3.26 20.61 -10.12
CA GLY A 239 -4.55 20.28 -10.71
C GLY A 239 -5.42 19.37 -9.83
N LEU A 240 -4.93 18.90 -8.68
CA LEU A 240 -5.70 18.08 -7.76
C LEU A 240 -6.51 18.95 -6.79
N ASN A 241 -7.83 18.78 -6.78
CA ASN A 241 -8.71 19.33 -5.75
C ASN A 241 -8.97 18.26 -4.69
N LEU A 242 -8.71 18.56 -3.43
CA LEU A 242 -8.72 17.56 -2.37
C LEU A 242 -9.19 18.16 -1.04
N ALA A 243 -9.93 17.38 -0.26
CA ALA A 243 -10.18 17.65 1.15
C ALA A 243 -9.56 16.52 1.99
N LEU A 244 -8.61 16.86 2.86
CA LEU A 244 -7.97 15.93 3.79
C LEU A 244 -8.32 16.32 5.21
N THR A 245 -8.63 15.32 6.03
CA THR A 245 -8.59 15.47 7.48
C THR A 245 -7.23 15.00 7.95
N LEU A 246 -6.43 15.92 8.47
CA LEU A 246 -5.11 15.70 9.06
C LEU A 246 -5.23 15.81 10.58
N ASN A 247 -5.16 14.69 11.28
CA ASN A 247 -5.06 14.70 12.74
C ASN A 247 -3.58 14.57 13.11
N SER A 248 -3.04 15.58 13.81
CA SER A 248 -1.66 15.58 14.29
C SER A 248 -1.60 16.01 15.75
N ALA A 249 -0.91 15.24 16.57
CA ALA A 249 -0.62 15.60 17.95
C ALA A 249 0.57 16.59 17.98
N GLY A 250 0.38 17.82 17.48
CA GLY A 250 1.32 18.92 17.68
C GLY A 250 2.06 19.47 16.45
N MET A 251 1.63 19.17 15.22
CA MET A 251 2.28 19.75 14.04
C MET A 251 1.83 21.20 13.78
N SER A 252 2.79 22.04 13.39
CA SER A 252 2.53 23.32 12.74
C SER A 252 2.65 23.16 11.23
N PHE A 253 1.71 23.74 10.49
CA PHE A 253 1.60 23.71 9.02
C PHE A 253 2.77 24.41 8.27
N GLY A 254 3.87 24.73 8.95
CA GLY A 254 4.95 25.56 8.43
C GLY A 254 5.79 24.92 7.32
N GLU A 255 5.71 23.60 7.14
CA GLU A 255 6.54 22.84 6.17
C GLU A 255 5.71 21.99 5.22
N LEU A 256 4.45 22.37 4.94
CA LEU A 256 3.75 21.82 3.78
C LEU A 256 4.44 22.35 2.51
N GLY A 257 5.14 21.48 1.79
CA GLY A 257 5.73 21.76 0.47
C GLY A 257 4.69 21.94 -0.64
N ILE A 258 3.52 22.50 -0.32
CA ILE A 258 2.41 22.67 -1.26
C ILE A 258 2.57 24.03 -1.94
N GLU A 259 2.82 24.02 -3.26
CA GLU A 259 2.92 25.25 -4.06
C GLU A 259 1.53 25.83 -4.47
N ALA A 260 0.44 25.08 -4.26
CA ALA A 260 -0.92 25.46 -4.66
C ALA A 260 -1.69 26.24 -3.56
N PRO A 261 -2.70 27.06 -3.92
CA PRO A 261 -3.53 27.70 -2.91
C PRO A 261 -4.31 26.64 -2.12
N PHE A 262 -4.13 26.64 -0.81
CA PHE A 262 -4.87 25.76 0.11
C PHE A 262 -5.68 26.59 1.11
N VAL A 263 -6.79 26.02 1.55
CA VAL A 263 -7.64 26.55 2.62
C VAL A 263 -7.54 25.61 3.81
N ARG A 264 -7.42 26.15 5.02
CA ARG A 264 -7.39 25.37 6.26
C ARG A 264 -8.54 25.77 7.17
N VAL A 265 -9.23 24.77 7.71
CA VAL A 265 -10.22 24.95 8.80
C VAL A 265 -9.96 23.88 9.86
N GLY A 266 -9.26 24.25 10.94
CA GLY A 266 -8.85 23.30 11.98
C GLY A 266 -7.89 22.24 11.45
N ASP A 267 -8.31 20.98 11.51
CA ASP A 267 -7.58 19.79 11.05
C ASP A 267 -7.92 19.44 9.59
N VAL A 268 -8.78 20.22 8.93
CA VAL A 268 -9.16 20.01 7.55
C VAL A 268 -8.32 20.90 6.63
N VAL A 269 -7.73 20.28 5.61
CA VAL A 269 -7.00 20.94 4.52
C VAL A 269 -7.77 20.75 3.23
N GLY A 270 -8.17 21.84 2.62
CA GLY A 270 -8.61 21.88 1.23
C GLY A 270 -7.46 22.34 0.35
N VAL A 271 -7.05 21.55 -0.64
CA VAL A 271 -6.22 22.05 -1.74
C VAL A 271 -7.16 22.39 -2.87
N ILE A 272 -7.15 23.64 -3.31
CA ILE A 272 -7.92 24.09 -4.47
C ILE A 272 -6.91 24.51 -5.51
N ASP A 273 -6.76 23.73 -6.57
CA ASP A 273 -5.97 24.16 -7.70
C ASP A 273 -6.89 24.78 -8.77
N PRO A 274 -6.83 26.11 -8.98
CA PRO A 274 -7.64 26.76 -10.00
C PRO A 274 -7.31 26.29 -11.43
N THR A 275 -6.13 25.71 -11.66
CA THR A 275 -5.76 25.10 -12.95
C THR A 275 -6.45 23.75 -13.17
N GLY A 276 -6.75 23.02 -12.09
CA GLY A 276 -7.59 21.81 -12.14
C GLY A 276 -9.06 22.14 -12.45
N LEU A 277 -9.50 23.35 -12.09
CA LEU A 277 -10.80 23.92 -12.46
C LEU A 277 -10.78 24.58 -13.85
N ALA A 278 -9.61 24.82 -14.46
CA ALA A 278 -9.50 25.48 -15.77
C ALA A 278 -10.03 24.62 -16.93
N MET A 279 -10.36 23.34 -16.69
CA MET A 279 -11.16 22.53 -17.62
C MET A 279 -12.69 22.75 -17.49
N GLN A 280 -13.14 23.60 -16.57
CA GLN A 280 -14.54 23.99 -16.39
C GLN A 280 -14.65 25.50 -16.18
N VAL A 281 -14.21 26.27 -17.17
CA VAL A 281 -14.50 27.72 -17.23
C VAL A 281 -16.00 27.99 -17.10
N ASP A 282 -16.85 27.06 -17.56
CA ASP A 282 -18.30 27.14 -17.46
C ASP A 282 -18.84 26.95 -16.03
N VAL A 283 -18.20 26.13 -15.18
CA VAL A 283 -18.70 25.91 -13.80
C VAL A 283 -18.34 27.07 -12.88
N LEU A 284 -17.19 27.71 -13.09
CA LEU A 284 -16.84 28.93 -12.32
C LEU A 284 -17.75 30.10 -12.67
N ALA A 285 -18.14 30.25 -13.95
CA ALA A 285 -19.10 31.25 -14.38
C ALA A 285 -20.49 30.98 -13.79
N ASP A 286 -20.96 29.73 -13.83
CA ASP A 286 -22.26 29.33 -13.30
C ASP A 286 -22.34 29.48 -11.76
N LEU A 287 -21.25 29.17 -11.04
CA LEU A 287 -21.17 29.38 -9.59
C LEU A 287 -21.11 30.87 -9.22
N SER A 288 -20.37 31.68 -9.99
CA SER A 288 -20.32 33.12 -9.78
C SER A 288 -21.64 33.81 -10.07
N ASP A 289 -22.34 33.40 -11.13
CA ASP A 289 -23.63 33.96 -11.51
C ASP A 289 -24.72 33.56 -10.48
N THR A 290 -24.69 32.32 -9.97
CA THR A 290 -25.61 31.85 -8.93
C THR A 290 -25.39 32.56 -7.59
N ILE A 291 -24.14 32.79 -7.19
CA ILE A 291 -23.83 33.51 -5.93
C ILE A 291 -24.17 35.00 -6.05
N LEU A 292 -23.97 35.62 -7.21
CA LEU A 292 -24.26 37.03 -7.43
C LEU A 292 -25.74 37.33 -7.70
N SER A 293 -26.54 36.35 -8.12
CA SER A 293 -27.99 36.52 -8.25
C SER A 293 -28.76 36.48 -6.92
N ASP A 294 -28.12 35.96 -5.87
CA ASP A 294 -28.71 35.77 -4.53
C ASP A 294 -28.23 36.80 -3.48
N ILE A 295 -27.52 37.85 -3.92
CA ILE A 295 -27.15 39.05 -3.12
C ILE A 295 -27.86 40.28 -3.69
#